data_AF-A0A535WCQ8-F1
#
_entry.id   AF-A0A535WCQ8-F1
#
_cell.length_a   1.000
_cell.length_b   1.000
_cell.length_c   1.000
_cell.angle_alpha   90.00
_cell.angle_beta   90.00
_cell.angle_gamma   90.00
#
_symmetry.space_group_name_H-M   'P 1'
#
loop_
_entity.id
_entity.type
_entity.pdbx_description
1 polymer ?
#
loop_
_entity_poly.entity_id
_entity_poly.type
_entity_poly.pdbx_seq_one_letter_code
_entity_poly.pdbx_strand_id
1 'polypeptide(L)'
;MKWSPDAETAKAMLLALMEKDQYQKWTTIAAGYNAGPFDAFHGDPVFSGDPKLKAFQDVVAPGKWPGWPALPSKKTAQSQTQYIVADMFAKALANGGAGDIEAAITAAETSLKAIFERP
;
A
#
# COMPACT_ATOMS: atom_id res chain seq x y z
N MET A 1 -9.50 12.78 -15.38
CA MET A 1 -10.01 14.07 -14.87
C MET A 1 -11.42 14.36 -15.39
N LYS A 2 -12.33 13.39 -15.27
CA LYS A 2 -13.68 13.42 -15.90
C LYS A 2 -14.61 14.50 -15.32
N TRP A 3 -14.32 15.00 -14.13
CA TRP A 3 -15.20 15.88 -13.35
C TRP A 3 -14.58 17.26 -13.07
N SER A 4 -13.34 17.50 -13.51
CA SER A 4 -12.72 18.82 -13.36
C SER A 4 -13.26 19.76 -14.43
N PRO A 5 -13.72 20.97 -14.09
CA PRO A 5 -14.07 21.99 -15.09
C PRO A 5 -12.83 22.50 -15.84
N ASP A 6 -11.63 22.31 -15.28
CA ASP A 6 -10.35 22.62 -15.92
C ASP A 6 -9.46 21.37 -15.90
N ALA A 7 -9.62 20.53 -16.92
CA ALA A 7 -8.86 19.30 -17.05
C ALA A 7 -7.38 19.61 -17.36
N GLU A 8 -7.09 20.44 -18.35
CA GLU A 8 -5.70 20.69 -18.79
C GLU A 8 -4.82 21.23 -17.66
N THR A 9 -5.27 22.25 -16.92
CA THR A 9 -4.51 22.80 -15.79
C THR A 9 -4.31 21.76 -14.69
N ALA A 10 -5.34 20.96 -14.38
CA ALA A 10 -5.21 19.90 -13.38
C ALA A 10 -4.16 18.84 -13.77
N LYS A 11 -4.06 18.47 -15.05
CA LYS A 11 -2.99 17.57 -15.53
C LYS A 11 -1.63 18.25 -15.49
N ALA A 12 -1.53 19.50 -15.93
CA ALA A 12 -0.29 20.26 -15.87
C ALA A 12 0.24 20.36 -14.43
N MET A 13 -0.65 20.62 -13.46
CA MET A 13 -0.30 20.63 -12.04
C MET A 13 0.22 19.28 -11.56
N LEU A 14 -0.48 18.18 -11.87
CA LEU A 14 -0.05 16.84 -11.48
C LEU A 14 1.34 16.51 -12.06
N LEU A 15 1.59 16.86 -13.31
CA LEU A 15 2.91 16.65 -13.94
C LEU A 15 3.99 17.48 -13.27
N ALA A 16 3.74 18.77 -13.01
CA ALA A 16 4.68 19.65 -12.31
C ALA A 16 5.03 19.14 -10.90
N LEU A 17 4.05 18.62 -10.16
CA LEU A 17 4.29 18.02 -8.83
C LEU A 17 5.12 16.73 -8.87
N MET A 18 5.10 16.03 -10.00
CA MET A 18 5.85 14.78 -10.21
C MET A 18 7.23 15.01 -10.83
N GLU A 19 7.58 16.24 -11.20
CA GLU A 19 8.95 16.59 -11.60
C GLU A 19 9.92 16.25 -10.47
N LYS A 20 11.08 15.70 -10.82
CA LYS A 20 12.06 15.16 -9.86
C LYS A 20 12.36 16.14 -8.74
N ASP A 21 12.73 17.37 -9.08
CA ASP A 21 13.12 18.39 -8.09
C ASP A 21 11.96 18.81 -7.17
N GLN A 22 10.71 18.74 -7.65
CA GLN A 22 9.54 19.03 -6.82
C GLN A 22 9.22 17.86 -5.90
N TYR A 23 9.20 16.65 -6.45
CA TYR A 23 8.90 15.44 -5.70
C TYR A 23 9.96 15.14 -4.64
N GLN A 24 11.24 15.41 -4.93
CA GLN A 24 12.34 15.21 -3.98
C GLN A 24 12.23 16.10 -2.73
N LYS A 25 11.65 17.30 -2.85
CA LYS A 25 11.36 18.13 -1.67
C LYS A 25 10.37 17.43 -0.74
N TRP A 26 9.39 16.73 -1.30
CA TRP A 26 8.41 15.98 -0.53
C TRP A 26 9.04 14.74 0.13
N THR A 27 9.82 13.93 -0.60
CA THR A 27 10.51 12.77 -0.03
C THR A 27 11.49 13.16 1.08
N THR A 28 12.20 14.28 0.90
CA THR A 28 13.11 14.84 1.91
C THR A 28 12.39 15.20 3.21
N ILE A 29 11.28 15.94 3.14
CA ILE A 29 10.51 16.33 4.34
C ILE A 29 9.84 15.10 4.98
N ALA A 30 9.46 14.10 4.19
CA ALA A 30 8.91 12.84 4.70
C ALA A 30 9.97 11.96 5.40
N ALA A 31 11.26 12.31 5.32
CA ALA A 31 12.35 11.65 6.02
C ALA A 31 12.37 10.11 5.85
N GLY A 32 12.13 9.65 4.62
CA GLY A 32 12.13 8.22 4.28
C GLY A 32 10.81 7.48 4.57
N TYR A 33 9.77 8.16 5.07
CA TYR A 33 8.43 7.57 5.23
C TYR A 33 7.79 7.28 3.86
N ASN A 34 8.00 8.16 2.89
CA ASN A 34 7.54 7.97 1.51
C ASN A 34 8.73 7.64 0.61
N ALA A 35 8.56 6.65 -0.26
CA ALA A 35 9.48 6.36 -1.35
C ALA A 35 8.91 6.88 -2.67
N GLY A 36 9.78 7.26 -3.60
CA GLY A 36 9.34 7.68 -4.93
C GLY A 36 8.72 6.53 -5.74
N PRO A 37 7.70 6.80 -6.58
CA PRO A 37 6.96 5.77 -7.28
C PRO A 37 7.65 5.21 -8.53
N PHE A 38 8.81 5.78 -8.90
CA PHE A 38 9.57 5.40 -10.10
C PHE A 38 11.01 5.04 -9.75
N ASP A 39 11.62 4.20 -10.58
CA ASP A 39 13.01 3.74 -10.43
C ASP A 39 14.03 4.90 -10.35
N ALA A 40 13.73 6.04 -10.98
CA ALA A 40 14.54 7.26 -10.91
C ALA A 40 14.72 7.83 -9.48
N PHE A 41 13.86 7.43 -8.53
CA PHE A 41 13.93 7.80 -7.12
C PHE A 41 14.57 6.73 -6.24
N HIS A 42 14.99 5.58 -6.80
CA HIS A 42 15.59 4.52 -6.00
C HIS A 42 16.84 5.03 -5.27
N GLY A 43 17.64 5.90 -5.90
CA GLY A 43 18.81 6.57 -5.30
C GLY A 43 18.52 7.94 -4.67
N ASP A 44 17.30 8.19 -4.19
CA ASP A 44 16.97 9.47 -3.55
C ASP A 44 17.91 9.75 -2.34
N PRO A 45 18.51 10.95 -2.24
CA PRO A 45 19.42 11.31 -1.15
C PRO A 45 18.85 11.09 0.26
N VAL A 46 17.53 11.09 0.43
CA VAL A 46 16.87 10.83 1.72
C VAL A 46 17.34 9.51 2.36
N PHE A 47 17.58 8.46 1.56
CA PHE A 47 18.01 7.16 2.05
C PHE A 47 19.48 7.11 2.49
N SER A 48 20.28 8.10 2.08
CA SER A 48 21.69 8.23 2.48
C SER A 48 21.91 9.24 3.61
N GLY A 49 20.89 10.02 3.97
CA GLY A 49 20.98 11.07 5.00
C GLY A 49 21.07 10.53 6.44
N ASP A 50 20.37 9.44 6.75
CA ASP A 50 20.48 8.68 8.02
C ASP A 50 20.80 7.21 7.69
N PRO A 51 21.87 6.62 8.24
CA PRO A 51 22.21 5.21 8.05
C PRO A 51 21.06 4.23 8.34
N LYS A 52 20.12 4.59 9.22
CA LYS A 52 18.94 3.76 9.53
C LYS A 52 17.97 3.64 8.35
N LEU A 53 17.96 4.63 7.46
CA LEU A 53 17.06 4.65 6.31
C LEU A 53 17.48 3.70 5.20
N LYS A 54 18.74 3.28 5.18
CA LYS A 54 19.30 2.39 4.16
C LYS A 54 18.52 1.07 4.02
N ALA A 55 18.09 0.49 5.13
CA ALA A 55 17.33 -0.76 5.10
C ALA A 55 15.96 -0.62 4.42
N PHE A 56 15.38 0.59 4.38
CA PHE A 56 14.07 0.83 3.78
C PHE A 56 14.14 1.09 2.27
N GLN A 57 15.30 1.45 1.74
CA GLN A 57 15.49 1.66 0.30
C GLN A 57 15.25 0.36 -0.49
N ASP A 58 15.80 -0.75 0.00
CA ASP A 58 15.80 -2.03 -0.69
C ASP A 58 14.46 -2.76 -0.61
N VAL A 59 13.60 -2.45 0.38
CA VAL A 59 12.27 -3.09 0.51
C VAL A 59 11.23 -2.51 -0.45
N VAL A 60 11.48 -1.32 -1.01
CA VAL A 60 10.55 -0.66 -1.95
C VAL A 60 10.46 -1.41 -3.27
N ALA A 61 11.61 -1.79 -3.85
CA ALA A 61 11.68 -2.43 -5.16
C ALA A 61 10.90 -3.76 -5.28
N PRO A 62 11.00 -4.71 -4.32
CA PRO A 62 10.20 -5.93 -4.35
C PRO A 62 8.76 -5.72 -3.85
N GLY A 63 8.45 -4.56 -3.25
CA GLY A 63 7.18 -4.26 -2.61
C GLY A 63 5.98 -4.53 -3.52
N LYS A 64 4.98 -5.22 -2.98
CA LYS A 64 3.71 -5.48 -3.66
C LYS A 64 2.61 -4.71 -2.96
N TRP A 65 1.65 -4.22 -3.75
CA TRP A 65 0.42 -3.66 -3.20
C TRP A 65 -0.39 -4.78 -2.51
N PRO A 66 -1.24 -4.48 -1.50
CA PRO A 66 -1.78 -5.52 -0.64
C PRO A 66 -2.78 -6.48 -1.30
N GLY A 67 -3.23 -6.20 -2.52
CA GLY A 67 -4.09 -7.11 -3.30
C GLY A 67 -3.38 -7.87 -4.42
N TRP A 68 -2.03 -7.78 -4.51
CA TRP A 68 -1.26 -8.58 -5.46
C TRP A 68 -1.47 -10.09 -5.21
N PRO A 69 -1.56 -10.95 -6.25
CA PRO A 69 -1.33 -10.67 -7.67
C PRO A 69 -2.56 -10.23 -8.47
N ALA A 70 -3.73 -10.03 -7.83
CA ALA A 70 -4.92 -9.59 -8.53
C ALA A 70 -4.75 -8.16 -9.10
N LEU A 71 -5.70 -7.73 -9.93
CA LEU A 71 -5.81 -6.33 -10.35
C LEU A 71 -6.66 -5.54 -9.34
N PRO A 72 -6.42 -4.22 -9.18
CA PRO A 72 -7.28 -3.36 -8.38
C PRO A 72 -8.75 -3.41 -8.84
N SER A 73 -9.64 -3.77 -7.93
CA SER A 73 -11.08 -3.89 -8.16
C SER A 73 -11.87 -3.57 -6.88
N LYS A 74 -13.19 -3.42 -7.00
CA LYS A 74 -14.07 -3.28 -5.82
C LYS A 74 -13.91 -4.46 -4.85
N LYS A 75 -13.76 -5.68 -5.37
CA LYS A 75 -13.59 -6.91 -4.59
C LYS A 75 -12.28 -6.90 -3.80
N THR A 76 -11.16 -6.58 -4.46
CA THR A 76 -9.84 -6.49 -3.78
C THR A 76 -9.75 -5.34 -2.78
N ALA A 77 -10.49 -4.25 -3.00
CA ALA A 77 -10.60 -3.17 -2.02
C ALA A 77 -11.43 -3.61 -0.81
N GLN A 78 -12.58 -4.24 -1.04
CA GLN A 78 -13.45 -4.74 0.02
C GLN A 78 -12.74 -5.76 0.92
N SER A 79 -11.95 -6.68 0.35
CA SER A 79 -11.22 -7.67 1.13
C SER A 79 -10.20 -7.06 2.10
N GLN A 80 -9.67 -5.87 1.78
CA GLN A 80 -8.72 -5.15 2.62
C GLN A 80 -9.44 -4.27 3.65
N THR A 81 -10.43 -3.48 3.23
CA THR A 81 -11.15 -2.53 4.10
C THR A 81 -11.89 -3.22 5.25
N GLN A 82 -12.30 -4.48 5.05
CA GLN A 82 -12.96 -5.28 6.09
C GLN A 82 -11.98 -5.94 7.06
N TYR A 83 -10.66 -5.70 6.93
CA TYR A 83 -9.61 -6.21 7.81
C TYR A 83 -9.62 -7.75 7.98
N ILE A 84 -10.16 -8.49 7.02
CA ILE A 84 -10.45 -9.93 7.16
C ILE A 84 -9.21 -10.72 7.61
N VAL A 85 -8.06 -10.48 6.98
CA VAL A 85 -6.79 -11.17 7.32
C VAL A 85 -6.21 -10.68 8.65
N ALA A 86 -6.32 -9.38 8.96
CA ALA A 86 -5.84 -8.85 10.23
C ALA A 86 -6.65 -9.42 11.41
N ASP A 87 -7.98 -9.46 11.27
CA ASP A 87 -8.90 -10.04 12.23
C ASP A 87 -8.70 -11.55 12.38
N MET A 88 -8.34 -12.25 11.31
CA MET A 88 -7.97 -13.66 11.36
C MET A 88 -6.80 -13.88 12.32
N PHE A 89 -5.72 -13.11 12.18
CA PHE A 89 -4.57 -13.20 13.08
C PHE A 89 -4.92 -12.82 14.51
N ALA A 90 -5.71 -11.76 14.70
CA ALA A 90 -6.17 -11.34 16.02
C ALA A 90 -6.97 -12.45 16.73
N LYS A 91 -7.85 -13.14 16.00
CA LYS A 91 -8.65 -14.27 16.51
C LYS A 91 -7.80 -15.51 16.78
N ALA A 92 -6.87 -15.84 15.88
CA ALA A 92 -5.95 -16.95 16.06
C ALA A 92 -5.07 -16.80 17.31
N LEU A 93 -4.71 -15.56 17.67
CA LEU A 93 -3.90 -15.24 18.84
C LEU A 93 -4.72 -14.80 20.07
N ALA A 94 -6.04 -14.95 20.03
CA ALA A 94 -6.91 -14.59 21.15
C ALA A 94 -6.54 -15.34 22.44
N ASN A 95 -7.03 -14.86 23.58
CA ASN A 95 -6.83 -15.49 24.89
C ASN A 95 -5.36 -15.73 25.26
N GLY A 96 -4.47 -14.79 24.92
CA GLY A 96 -3.04 -14.90 25.20
C GLY A 96 -2.31 -15.93 24.33
N GLY A 97 -2.76 -16.12 23.08
CA GLY A 97 -2.16 -17.04 22.12
C GLY A 97 -2.79 -18.44 22.09
N ALA A 98 -3.92 -18.64 22.76
CA ALA A 98 -4.68 -19.89 22.79
C ALA A 98 -5.97 -19.82 21.94
N GLY A 99 -5.98 -18.97 20.92
CA GLY A 99 -7.08 -18.87 19.98
C GLY A 99 -7.19 -20.11 19.09
N ASP A 100 -8.38 -20.35 18.57
CA ASP A 100 -8.61 -21.42 17.61
C ASP A 100 -8.16 -20.96 16.21
N ILE A 101 -6.98 -21.45 15.81
CA ILE A 101 -6.34 -21.11 14.53
C ILE A 101 -7.18 -21.60 13.35
N GLU A 102 -7.70 -22.83 13.41
CA GLU A 102 -8.46 -23.42 12.31
C GLU A 102 -9.79 -22.69 12.11
N ALA A 103 -10.49 -22.37 13.20
CA ALA A 103 -11.72 -21.59 13.13
C ALA A 103 -11.47 -20.18 12.59
N ALA A 104 -10.37 -19.52 13.00
CA ALA A 104 -10.03 -18.19 12.50
C ALA A 104 -9.78 -18.19 10.99
N ILE A 105 -8.98 -19.15 10.49
CA ILE A 105 -8.69 -19.31 9.06
C ILE A 105 -9.97 -19.62 8.28
N THR A 106 -10.79 -20.56 8.76
CA THR A 106 -12.05 -20.96 8.11
C THR A 106 -13.02 -19.79 7.99
N ALA A 107 -13.12 -18.96 9.02
CA ALA A 107 -13.97 -17.77 8.99
C ALA A 107 -13.46 -16.74 7.97
N ALA A 108 -12.14 -16.50 7.93
CA ALA A 108 -11.52 -15.59 6.98
C ALA A 108 -11.71 -16.06 5.53
N GLU A 109 -11.48 -17.35 5.25
CA GLU A 109 -11.70 -17.95 3.95
C GLU A 109 -13.16 -17.80 3.51
N THR A 110 -14.11 -18.08 4.40
CA THR A 110 -15.55 -17.93 4.15
C THR A 110 -15.89 -16.48 3.75
N SER A 111 -15.37 -15.50 4.48
CA SER A 111 -15.57 -14.08 4.16
C SER A 111 -14.97 -13.69 2.82
N LEU A 112 -13.75 -14.17 2.51
CA LEU A 112 -13.10 -13.89 1.23
C LEU A 112 -13.86 -14.53 0.05
N LYS A 113 -14.27 -15.80 0.17
CA LYS A 113 -15.12 -16.47 -0.83
C LYS A 113 -16.39 -15.69 -1.10
N ALA A 114 -17.07 -15.22 -0.05
CA ALA A 114 -18.26 -14.40 -0.19
C ALA A 114 -18.03 -13.07 -0.96
N ILE A 115 -16.81 -12.51 -0.93
CA ILE A 115 -16.46 -11.32 -1.72
C ILE A 115 -16.16 -11.69 -3.18
N PHE A 116 -15.35 -12.74 -3.39
CA PHE A 116 -14.81 -13.04 -4.70
C PHE A 116 -15.74 -13.88 -5.58
N GLU A 117 -16.49 -14.81 -5.00
CA GLU A 117 -17.37 -15.74 -5.70
C GLU A 117 -18.79 -15.18 -5.93
N ARG A 118 -19.16 -14.06 -5.28
CA ARG A 118 -20.39 -13.36 -5.62
C ARG A 118 -20.35 -12.87 -7.08
N PRO A 119 -21.41 -13.07 -7.88
CA PRO A 119 -21.47 -12.61 -9.27
C PRO A 119 -21.29 -11.09 -9.39
#